data_AF-A0A4Y2RXW4-F1
#
_entry.id   AF-A0A4Y2RXW4-F1
#
_cell.length_a   1.000
_cell.length_b   1.000
_cell.length_c   1.000
_cell.angle_alpha   90.00
_cell.angle_beta   90.00
_cell.angle_gamma   90.00
#
_symmetry.space_group_name_H-M   'P 1'
#
loop_
_entity.id
_entity.type
_entity.pdbx_description
1 polymer ?
#
loop_
_entity_poly.entity_id
_entity_poly.type
_entity_poly.pdbx_seq_one_letter_code
_entity_poly.pdbx_strand_id
1 'polypeptide(L)'
;MCYNCSEFFHSAKNCKCKPRCIKCGEPHETRLCPIREKIENPTCINCKESGHVASWRGCPKYPVIKTIKPISYADKLKRNLPNAEKPVKNNQENFPTLQAENPEFPDLEKKLNALKVIYETLNRFPNLIEISEKIKLAKNDLEKFNLLLQLFKVSP
;
A
#
# COMPACT_ATOMS: atom_id res chain seq x y z
N MET A 1 7.27 -10.41 3.16
CA MET A 1 7.03 -11.87 3.08
C MET A 1 7.80 -12.39 1.88
N CYS A 2 8.52 -13.48 2.05
CA CYS A 2 9.32 -14.12 1.02
C CYS A 2 8.43 -15.00 0.13
N TYR A 3 8.46 -14.82 -1.20
CA TYR A 3 7.65 -15.64 -2.12
C TYR A 3 8.14 -17.07 -2.30
N ASN A 4 9.36 -17.38 -1.86
CA ASN A 4 9.94 -18.72 -1.95
C ASN A 4 9.45 -19.59 -0.78
N CYS A 5 9.70 -19.17 0.46
CA CYS A 5 9.38 -19.96 1.66
C CYS A 5 8.18 -19.46 2.46
N SER A 6 7.56 -18.35 2.04
CA SER A 6 6.39 -17.72 2.68
C SER A 6 6.62 -17.21 4.12
N GLU A 7 7.90 -17.09 4.53
CA GLU A 7 8.32 -16.50 5.81
C GLU A 7 8.49 -14.98 5.74
N PHE A 8 8.69 -14.37 6.90
CA PHE A 8 8.88 -12.93 7.04
C PHE A 8 10.36 -12.52 7.12
N PHE A 9 10.62 -11.21 7.12
CA PHE A 9 11.93 -10.58 7.32
C PHE A 9 13.00 -10.74 6.23
N HIS A 10 12.68 -11.37 5.09
CA HIS A 10 13.60 -11.43 3.95
C HIS A 10 12.87 -11.44 2.60
N SER A 11 13.61 -11.19 1.53
CA SER A 11 13.14 -11.24 0.14
C SER A 11 13.44 -12.60 -0.50
N ALA A 12 12.70 -12.94 -1.56
CA ALA A 12 12.90 -14.21 -2.28
C ALA A 12 14.30 -14.35 -2.89
N LYS A 13 14.92 -13.25 -3.33
CA LYS A 13 16.26 -13.24 -3.93
C LYS A 13 17.35 -13.72 -2.97
N ASN A 14 17.21 -13.44 -1.67
CA ASN A 14 18.19 -13.81 -0.65
C ASN A 14 17.69 -14.96 0.24
N CYS A 15 16.71 -15.72 -0.23
CA CYS A 15 16.12 -16.80 0.53
C CYS A 15 16.97 -18.07 0.40
N LYS A 16 17.39 -18.61 1.54
CA LYS A 16 18.11 -19.90 1.63
C LYS A 16 17.22 -21.04 2.13
N CYS A 17 15.93 -20.77 2.33
CA CYS A 17 14.96 -21.75 2.80
C CYS A 17 14.42 -22.60 1.65
N LYS A 18 13.92 -23.80 1.98
CA LYS A 18 13.18 -24.63 1.02
C LYS A 18 11.90 -23.91 0.58
N PRO A 19 11.49 -24.07 -0.70
CA PRO A 19 10.25 -23.51 -1.20
C PRO A 19 9.06 -24.04 -0.39
N ARG A 20 8.07 -23.19 -0.14
CA ARG A 20 6.80 -23.53 0.51
C ARG A 20 5.66 -22.78 -0.15
N CYS A 21 4.66 -23.53 -0.59
CA CYS A 21 3.48 -22.99 -1.22
C CYS A 21 2.59 -22.30 -0.20
N ILE A 22 2.18 -21.06 -0.45
CA ILE A 22 1.29 -20.32 0.47
C ILE A 22 -0.15 -20.86 0.48
N LYS A 23 -0.54 -21.58 -0.57
CA LYS A 23 -1.89 -22.15 -0.73
C LYS A 23 -2.06 -23.44 0.07
N CYS A 24 -1.14 -24.40 -0.12
CA CYS A 24 -1.25 -25.75 0.44
C CYS A 24 -0.15 -26.13 1.44
N GLY A 25 0.93 -25.34 1.56
CA GLY A 25 2.03 -25.63 2.49
C GLY A 25 3.06 -26.65 2.01
N GLU A 26 2.85 -27.25 0.85
CA GLU A 26 3.76 -28.24 0.24
C GLU A 26 5.09 -27.63 -0.25
N PRO A 27 6.16 -28.44 -0.42
CA PRO A 27 7.51 -27.98 -0.72
C PRO A 27 7.70 -27.61 -2.20
N HIS A 28 6.91 -26.67 -2.70
CA HIS A 28 6.99 -26.13 -4.06
C HIS A 28 6.68 -24.63 -4.08
N GLU A 29 7.10 -23.95 -5.15
CA GLU A 29 6.72 -22.57 -5.39
C GLU A 29 5.23 -22.43 -5.68
N THR A 30 4.59 -21.39 -5.17
CA THR A 30 3.14 -21.14 -5.36
C THR A 30 2.69 -21.18 -6.84
N ARG A 31 3.57 -20.85 -7.78
CA ARG A 31 3.30 -20.90 -9.23
C ARG A 31 3.16 -22.31 -9.79
N LEU A 32 3.83 -23.28 -9.17
CA LEU A 32 3.81 -24.70 -9.53
C LEU A 32 2.73 -25.48 -8.76
N CYS A 33 1.88 -24.77 -7.99
CA CYS A 33 0.86 -25.43 -7.19
C CYS A 33 -0.21 -26.07 -8.10
N PRO A 34 -0.57 -27.35 -7.88
CA PRO A 34 -1.65 -28.01 -8.62
C PRO A 34 -3.01 -27.39 -8.31
N ILE A 35 -3.16 -26.75 -7.13
CA ILE A 35 -4.39 -26.09 -6.71
C ILE A 35 -4.51 -24.73 -7.41
N ARG A 36 -5.33 -24.69 -8.47
CA ARG A 36 -5.68 -23.47 -9.20
C ARG A 36 -6.96 -22.82 -8.69
N GLU A 37 -7.83 -23.61 -8.09
CA GLU A 37 -9.12 -23.16 -7.56
C GLU A 37 -8.96 -22.43 -6.22
N LYS A 38 -10.02 -21.73 -5.81
CA LYS A 38 -10.09 -21.06 -4.51
C LYS A 38 -10.31 -22.11 -3.43
N ILE A 39 -9.39 -22.17 -2.47
CA ILE A 39 -9.56 -22.99 -1.26
C ILE A 39 -10.52 -22.23 -0.34
N GLU A 40 -11.66 -22.83 0.01
CA GLU A 40 -12.66 -22.17 0.87
C GLU A 40 -12.12 -21.90 2.29
N ASN A 41 -11.44 -22.89 2.88
CA ASN A 41 -10.87 -22.80 4.21
C ASN A 41 -9.36 -23.05 4.17
N PRO A 42 -8.55 -22.08 3.70
CA PRO A 42 -7.11 -22.24 3.65
C PRO A 42 -6.53 -22.31 5.06
N THR A 43 -5.50 -23.14 5.24
CA THR A 43 -4.74 -23.20 6.49
C THR A 43 -3.51 -22.32 6.39
N CYS A 44 -3.31 -21.48 7.39
CA CYS A 44 -2.13 -20.64 7.48
C CYS A 44 -0.90 -21.49 7.82
N ILE A 45 0.08 -21.51 6.92
CA ILE A 45 1.33 -22.26 7.13
C ILE A 45 2.15 -21.77 8.34
N ASN A 46 1.97 -20.51 8.75
CA ASN A 46 2.75 -19.88 9.81
C ASN A 46 2.09 -20.09 11.19
N CYS A 47 0.79 -19.78 11.35
CA CYS A 47 0.07 -19.95 12.62
C CYS A 47 -0.67 -21.27 12.77
N LYS A 48 -0.83 -22.06 11.69
CA LYS A 48 -1.55 -23.35 11.65
C LYS A 48 -3.07 -23.25 11.87
N GLU A 49 -3.63 -22.04 11.89
CA GLU A 49 -5.08 -21.82 11.96
C GLU A 49 -5.72 -21.90 10.56
N SER A 50 -6.96 -22.38 10.50
CA SER A 50 -7.79 -22.39 9.29
C SER A 50 -8.52 -21.07 9.08
N GLY A 51 -8.93 -20.80 7.84
CA GLY A 51 -9.72 -19.63 7.45
C GLY A 51 -8.91 -18.48 6.87
N HIS A 52 -7.57 -18.58 6.83
CA HIS A 52 -6.72 -17.58 6.20
C HIS A 52 -5.39 -18.15 5.69
N VAL A 53 -4.78 -17.44 4.74
CA VAL A 53 -3.42 -17.72 4.24
C VAL A 53 -2.38 -16.93 5.01
N ALA A 54 -1.11 -17.37 5.01
CA ALA A 54 -0.04 -16.70 5.76
C ALA A 54 0.20 -15.22 5.40
N SER A 55 -0.20 -14.77 4.21
CA SER A 55 -0.10 -13.37 3.79
C SER A 55 -1.16 -12.46 4.44
N TRP A 56 -2.14 -13.02 5.14
CA TRP A 56 -3.22 -12.26 5.77
C TRP A 56 -2.68 -11.43 6.94
N ARG A 57 -2.96 -10.12 6.90
CA ARG A 57 -2.48 -9.13 7.89
C ARG A 57 -3.04 -9.35 9.30
N GLY A 58 -4.19 -10.01 9.42
CA GLY A 58 -4.82 -10.33 10.70
C GLY A 58 -4.28 -11.59 11.38
N CYS A 59 -3.33 -12.31 10.76
CA CYS A 59 -2.76 -13.51 11.35
C CYS A 59 -2.01 -13.14 12.65
N PRO A 60 -2.16 -13.89 13.75
CA PRO A 60 -1.49 -13.59 15.01
C PRO A 60 0.04 -13.65 14.92
N LYS A 61 0.58 -14.40 13.94
CA LYS A 61 2.02 -14.45 13.63
C LYS A 61 2.45 -13.47 12.54
N TYR A 62 1.55 -12.63 12.03
CA TYR A 62 1.93 -11.61 11.07
C TYR A 62 2.84 -10.58 11.77
N PRO A 63 4.00 -10.24 11.20
CA PRO A 63 4.96 -9.36 11.85
C PRO A 63 4.37 -7.95 12.02
N VAL A 64 4.25 -7.53 13.28
CA VAL A 64 3.92 -6.16 13.63
C VAL A 64 5.20 -5.34 13.66
N ILE A 65 5.42 -4.55 12.61
CA ILE A 65 6.53 -3.61 12.57
C ILE A 65 6.15 -2.45 13.50
N LYS A 66 6.66 -2.46 14.73
CA LYS A 66 6.58 -1.30 15.62
C LYS A 66 7.50 -0.23 15.03
N THR A 67 6.95 0.87 14.56
CA THR A 67 7.73 2.04 14.22
C THR A 67 8.39 2.53 15.50
N ILE A 68 9.68 2.26 15.66
CA ILE A 68 10.47 2.86 16.73
C ILE A 68 10.59 4.33 16.35
N LYS A 69 9.75 5.18 16.97
CA LYS A 69 9.93 6.62 16.85
C LYS A 69 11.35 6.94 17.32
N PRO A 70 12.17 7.66 16.54
CA PRO A 70 13.47 8.08 17.03
C PRO A 70 13.26 8.83 18.33
N ILE A 71 13.93 8.35 19.39
CA ILE A 71 13.76 8.93 20.72
C ILE A 71 14.18 10.40 20.63
N SER A 72 13.26 11.31 20.97
CA SER A 72 13.55 12.73 20.86
C SER A 72 14.69 13.09 21.81
N TYR A 73 15.45 14.13 21.49
CA TYR A 73 16.44 14.70 22.40
C TYR A 73 15.80 15.06 23.75
N ALA A 74 14.56 15.55 23.75
CA ALA A 74 13.78 15.81 24.96
C ALA A 74 13.53 14.54 25.80
N ASP A 75 13.31 13.38 25.16
CA ASP A 75 13.10 12.09 25.83
C ASP A 75 14.39 11.49 26.40
N LYS A 76 15.57 11.92 25.89
CA LYS A 76 16.87 11.56 26.48
C LYS A 76 17.13 12.35 27.76
N LEU A 77 16.75 13.63 27.80
CA LEU A 77 16.93 14.48 28.98
C LEU A 77 16.06 14.02 30.16
N LYS A 78 14.81 13.64 29.91
CA LYS A 78 13.88 13.14 30.96
C LYS A 78 14.36 11.86 31.67
N ARG A 79 15.17 11.02 31.01
CA ARG A 79 15.69 9.78 31.59
C ARG A 79 16.87 9.97 32.55
N ASN A 80 17.47 11.16 32.58
CA ASN A 80 18.60 11.48 33.46
C ASN A 80 18.18 12.25 34.72
N LEU A 81 16.88 12.48 34.95
CA LEU A 81 16.39 13.07 36.19
C LEU A 81 16.12 11.98 37.24
N PRO A 82 16.52 12.19 38.52
CA PRO A 82 16.18 11.28 39.60
C PRO A 82 14.65 11.15 39.71
N ASN A 83 14.23 9.91 39.92
CA ASN A 83 12.87 9.42 39.94
C ASN A 83 11.97 10.26 40.87
N ALA A 84 11.15 11.16 40.30
CA ALA A 84 10.03 11.75 41.03
C ALA A 84 8.86 10.76 40.99
N GLU A 85 8.30 10.49 42.16
CA GLU A 85 7.32 9.46 42.44
C GLU A 85 6.08 9.51 41.53
N LYS A 86 5.59 8.32 41.16
CA LYS A 86 4.40 8.13 40.33
C LYS A 86 3.15 8.65 41.05
N PRO A 87 2.24 9.38 40.37
CA PRO A 87 0.83 9.33 40.68
C PRO A 87 0.12 8.28 39.84
N VAL A 88 -0.91 7.73 40.47
CA VAL A 88 -1.77 6.62 40.08
C VAL A 88 -2.59 6.93 38.82
N LYS A 89 -2.94 5.86 38.09
CA LYS A 89 -3.81 5.82 36.91
C LYS A 89 -5.10 6.60 37.13
N ASN A 90 -5.52 7.38 36.13
CA ASN A 90 -6.95 7.55 35.88
C ASN A 90 -7.22 7.65 34.38
N ASN A 91 -8.13 6.81 33.91
CA ASN A 91 -8.62 6.78 32.54
C ASN A 91 -9.57 7.95 32.34
N GLN A 92 -9.20 8.92 31.51
CA GLN A 92 -10.17 9.75 30.81
C GLN A 92 -9.70 9.88 29.36
N GLU A 93 -10.51 9.28 28.48
CA GLU A 93 -10.49 9.53 27.06
C GLU A 93 -10.72 11.03 26.84
N ASN A 94 -9.66 11.73 26.50
CA ASN A 94 -9.74 13.00 25.78
C ASN A 94 -8.65 12.95 24.74
N PHE A 95 -9.04 12.63 23.50
CA PHE A 95 -8.18 12.73 22.34
C PHE A 95 -7.68 14.18 22.22
N PRO A 96 -6.38 14.46 22.34
CA PRO A 96 -5.84 15.71 21.85
C PRO A 96 -5.80 15.59 20.34
N THR A 97 -6.53 16.46 19.65
CA THR A 97 -6.32 16.72 18.22
C THR A 97 -4.86 17.13 18.05
N LEU A 98 -4.01 16.18 17.65
CA LEU A 98 -2.65 16.46 17.24
C LEU A 98 -2.76 17.18 15.91
N GLN A 99 -2.54 18.49 15.93
CA GLN A 99 -2.20 19.23 14.73
C GLN A 99 -0.98 18.55 14.13
N ALA A 100 -1.20 17.87 13.01
CA ALA A 100 -0.16 17.20 12.25
C ALA A 100 0.74 18.29 11.65
N GLU A 101 1.88 18.52 12.27
CA GLU A 101 3.00 19.09 11.53
C GLU A 101 3.45 18.01 10.54
N ASN A 102 3.01 18.17 9.29
CA ASN A 102 3.43 17.39 8.14
C ASN A 102 4.96 17.32 8.12
N PRO A 103 5.58 16.13 8.23
CA PRO A 103 6.89 15.96 7.63
C PRO A 103 6.66 16.16 6.13
N GLU A 104 7.13 17.29 5.59
CA GLU A 104 7.12 17.48 4.15
C GLU A 104 7.84 16.28 3.53
N PHE A 105 7.06 15.41 2.88
CA PHE A 105 7.58 14.40 1.97
C PHE A 105 7.40 14.99 0.57
N PRO A 106 8.28 15.91 0.14
CA PRO A 106 8.10 16.62 -1.12
C PRO A 106 7.99 15.66 -2.31
N ASP A 107 8.56 14.46 -2.24
CA ASP A 107 8.41 13.44 -3.28
C ASP A 107 7.00 12.81 -3.34
N LEU A 108 6.36 12.57 -2.19
CA LEU A 108 5.00 12.00 -2.15
C LEU A 108 3.96 13.06 -2.49
N GLU A 109 4.13 14.29 -1.98
CA GLU A 109 3.24 15.39 -2.28
C GLU A 109 3.26 15.76 -3.77
N LYS A 110 4.45 15.79 -4.39
CA LYS A 110 4.56 15.95 -5.84
C LYS A 110 3.85 14.85 -6.61
N LYS A 111 3.97 13.59 -6.18
CA LYS A 111 3.26 12.46 -6.82
C LYS A 111 1.75 12.55 -6.67
N LEU A 112 1.26 12.93 -5.49
CA LEU A 112 -0.18 13.11 -5.24
C LEU A 112 -0.74 14.30 -6.02
N ASN A 113 0.00 15.40 -6.07
CA ASN A 113 -0.38 16.56 -6.89
C ASN A 113 -0.43 16.20 -8.38
N ALA A 114 0.54 15.42 -8.88
CA ALA A 114 0.50 14.93 -10.26
C ALA A 114 -0.74 14.05 -10.53
N LEU A 115 -1.08 13.14 -9.61
CA LEU A 115 -2.29 12.31 -9.72
C LEU A 115 -3.58 13.14 -9.67
N LYS A 116 -3.63 14.16 -8.81
CA LYS A 116 -4.75 15.08 -8.69
C LYS A 116 -4.98 15.84 -10.00
N VAL A 117 -3.91 16.37 -10.60
CA VAL A 117 -3.97 17.04 -11.91
C VAL A 117 -4.50 16.10 -12.98
N ILE A 118 -4.01 14.85 -13.03
CA ILE A 118 -4.50 13.85 -13.99
C ILE A 118 -6.01 13.61 -13.80
N TYR A 119 -6.47 13.40 -12.58
CA TYR A 119 -7.88 13.18 -12.28
C TYR A 119 -8.76 14.38 -12.69
N GLU A 120 -8.36 15.60 -12.33
CA GLU A 120 -9.08 16.83 -12.70
C GLU A 120 -9.14 17.03 -14.22
N THR A 121 -8.05 16.74 -14.94
CA THR A 121 -8.03 16.85 -16.40
C THR A 121 -8.95 15.84 -17.08
N LEU A 122 -9.01 14.61 -16.60
CA LEU A 122 -9.90 13.58 -17.14
C LEU A 122 -11.37 13.90 -16.85
N ASN A 123 -11.68 14.48 -15.69
CA ASN A 123 -13.04 14.95 -15.39
C ASN A 123 -13.45 16.14 -16.25
N ARG A 124 -12.52 17.06 -16.52
CA ARG A 124 -12.79 18.20 -17.40
C ARG A 124 -12.95 17.79 -18.87
N PHE A 125 -12.25 16.74 -19.28
CA PHE A 125 -12.21 16.26 -20.65
C PHE A 125 -12.46 14.74 -20.71
N PRO A 126 -13.71 14.28 -20.51
CA PRO A 126 -14.02 12.85 -20.44
C PRO A 126 -13.66 12.10 -21.73
N ASN A 127 -13.74 12.78 -22.89
CA ASN A 127 -13.45 12.20 -24.20
C ASN A 127 -11.97 12.31 -24.60
N LEU A 128 -11.08 12.78 -23.70
CA LEU A 128 -9.67 13.03 -24.02
C LEU A 128 -8.95 11.79 -24.55
N ILE A 129 -9.17 10.64 -23.92
CA ILE A 129 -8.50 9.39 -24.29
C ILE A 129 -8.95 8.95 -25.68
N GLU A 130 -10.27 8.88 -25.92
CA GLU A 130 -10.85 8.46 -27.20
C GLU A 130 -10.43 9.38 -28.35
N ILE A 131 -10.47 10.70 -28.12
CA ILE A 131 -10.05 11.69 -29.13
C ILE A 131 -8.54 11.57 -29.41
N SER A 132 -7.72 11.32 -28.39
CA SER A 132 -6.27 11.15 -28.57
C SER A 132 -5.93 9.96 -29.48
N GLU A 133 -6.72 8.88 -29.41
CA GLU A 133 -6.57 7.71 -30.28
C GLU A 133 -7.04 8.02 -31.71
N LYS A 134 -8.18 8.68 -31.86
CA LYS A 134 -8.71 9.10 -33.17
C LYS A 134 -7.76 10.05 -33.90
N ILE A 135 -7.10 10.96 -33.19
CA ILE A 135 -6.11 11.88 -33.77
C ILE A 135 -4.91 11.13 -34.38
N LYS A 136 -4.48 10.02 -33.77
CA LYS A 136 -3.38 9.19 -34.32
C LYS A 136 -3.75 8.54 -35.65
N LEU A 137 -5.04 8.32 -35.89
CA LEU A 137 -5.57 7.69 -37.10
C LEU A 137 -6.01 8.69 -38.18
N ALA A 138 -6.10 9.97 -37.84
CA ALA A 138 -6.56 11.03 -38.74
C ALA A 138 -5.53 11.30 -39.85
N LYS A 139 -6.01 11.38 -41.09
CA LYS A 139 -5.16 11.51 -42.29
C LYS A 139 -4.90 12.97 -42.65
N ASN A 140 -5.83 13.86 -42.31
CA ASN A 140 -5.83 15.26 -42.70
C ASN A 140 -5.82 16.20 -41.49
N ASP A 141 -5.24 17.38 -41.65
CA ASP A 141 -5.17 18.38 -40.57
C ASP A 141 -6.55 18.94 -40.21
N LEU A 142 -7.48 18.98 -41.17
CA LEU A 142 -8.88 19.35 -40.92
C LEU A 142 -9.60 18.34 -40.01
N GLU A 143 -9.32 17.03 -40.18
CA GLU A 143 -9.88 15.98 -39.33
C GLU A 143 -9.34 16.10 -37.89
N LYS A 144 -8.03 16.33 -37.75
CA LYS A 144 -7.39 16.56 -36.45
C LYS A 144 -7.97 17.80 -35.77
N PHE A 145 -8.16 18.90 -36.50
CA PHE A 145 -8.76 20.12 -35.97
C PHE A 145 -10.20 19.88 -35.47
N ASN A 146 -11.02 19.19 -36.26
CA ASN A 146 -12.40 18.87 -35.86
C ASN A 146 -12.45 17.95 -34.62
N LEU A 147 -11.55 16.98 -34.51
CA LEU A 147 -11.42 16.12 -33.32
C LEU A 147 -10.98 16.92 -32.09
N LEU A 148 -10.05 17.86 -32.23
CA LEU A 148 -9.63 18.74 -31.13
C LEU A 148 -10.76 19.65 -30.65
N LEU A 149 -11.63 20.13 -31.56
CA LEU A 149 -12.81 20.91 -31.16
C LEU A 149 -13.79 20.11 -30.30
N GLN A 150 -13.86 18.79 -30.48
CA GLN A 150 -14.72 17.92 -29.67
C GLN A 150 -14.24 17.79 -28.21
N LEU A 151 -12.97 18.11 -27.90
CA LEU A 151 -12.49 18.16 -26.52
C LEU A 151 -13.17 19.26 -25.70
N PHE A 152 -13.52 20.37 -26.34
CA PHE A 152 -14.08 21.55 -25.66
C PHE A 152 -15.61 21.61 -25.69
N LYS A 153 -16.26 20.71 -26.43
CA LYS A 153 -17.71 20.59 -26.44
C LYS A 153 -18.15 19.83 -25.20
N VAL A 154 -18.24 20.54 -24.08
CA VAL A 154 -18.99 20.09 -22.91
C VAL A 154 -20.45 20.05 -23.34
N SER A 155 -21.01 18.85 -23.48
CA SER A 155 -22.46 18.67 -23.63
C SER A 155 -23.16 19.36 -22.43
N PRO A 156 -24.19 20.19 -22.65
CA PRO A 156 -24.91 20.87 -21.58
C PRO A 156 -25.57 19.91 -20.59
#